data_AF-A0A2H9VTJ5-F1
#
_entry.id   AF-A0A2H9VTJ5-F1
#
_cell.length_a   1.000
_cell.length_b   1.000
_cell.length_c   1.000
_cell.angle_alpha   90.00
_cell.angle_beta   90.00
_cell.angle_gamma   90.00
#
_symmetry.space_group_name_H-M   'P 1'
#
loop_
_entity.id
_entity.type
_entity.pdbx_description
1 polymer ?
#
loop_
_entity_poly.entity_id
_entity_poly.type
_entity_poly.pdbx_seq_one_letter_code
_entity_poly.pdbx_strand_id
1 'polypeptide(L)' 'MNVLVFATSVTAPHQVDSVKPLLSGKKEIEEWNFDLEDCDHILRVVSDDEVSPRQIELLLNEAGFTCEELPY' A
#
# COMPACT_ATOMS: atom_id res chain seq x y z
N MET A 1 -8.57 9.44 10.47
CA MET A 1 -7.31 9.52 9.70
C MET A 1 -6.34 8.55 10.34
N ASN A 2 -6.24 7.36 9.74
CA ASN A 2 -5.38 6.27 10.19
C ASN A 2 -4.20 6.13 9.25
N VAL A 3 -3.07 5.74 9.82
CA VAL A 3 -1.87 5.39 9.06
C VAL A 3 -1.72 3.88 9.12
N LEU A 4 -1.87 3.24 7.97
CA LEU A 4 -1.67 1.83 7.79
C LEU A 4 -0.28 1.62 7.18
N VAL A 5 0.48 0.67 7.71
CA VAL A 5 1.82 0.33 7.23
C VAL A 5 1.77 -1.11 6.75
N PHE A 6 2.27 -1.34 5.54
CA PHE A 6 2.28 -2.66 4.91
C PHE A 6 3.69 -3.01 4.46
N ALA A 7 4.08 -4.26 4.65
CA ALA A 7 5.22 -4.83 3.95
C ALA A 7 4.76 -5.26 2.55
N THR A 8 5.47 -4.83 1.51
CA THR A 8 5.13 -5.21 0.14
C THR A 8 6.31 -5.83 -0.58
N SER A 9 6.05 -6.62 -1.63
CA SER A 9 7.12 -7.09 -2.53
C SER A 9 7.46 -6.06 -3.63
N VAL A 10 7.02 -4.80 -3.50
CA VAL A 10 7.28 -3.75 -4.48
C VAL A 10 8.69 -3.19 -4.26
N THR A 11 9.61 -3.58 -5.13
CA THR A 11 11.03 -3.22 -5.02
C THR A 11 11.47 -2.19 -6.04
N ALA A 12 10.63 -1.93 -7.05
CA ALA A 12 11.02 -1.11 -8.18
C ALA A 12 9.97 -0.05 -8.53
N PRO A 13 10.39 1.12 -9.02
CA PRO A 13 9.48 2.21 -9.34
C PRO A 13 8.47 1.85 -10.44
N HIS A 14 8.82 0.95 -11.37
CA HIS A 14 7.87 0.48 -12.40
C HIS A 14 6.72 -0.36 -11.82
N GLN A 15 6.96 -1.05 -10.70
CA GLN A 15 5.92 -1.78 -9.97
C GLN A 15 5.03 -0.80 -9.22
N VAL A 16 5.61 0.21 -8.57
CA VAL A 16 4.86 1.31 -7.96
C VAL A 16 3.93 1.97 -8.97
N ASP A 17 4.38 2.22 -10.20
CA ASP A 17 3.54 2.83 -11.24
C ASP A 17 2.31 1.96 -11.60
N SER A 18 2.41 0.65 -11.44
CA SER A 18 1.27 -0.28 -11.61
C SER A 18 0.33 -0.28 -10.40
N VAL A 19 0.85 -0.12 -9.17
CA VAL A 19 0.06 -0.12 -7.92
C VAL A 19 -0.51 1.27 -7.58
N LYS A 20 0.11 2.33 -8.10
CA LYS A 20 -0.32 3.72 -7.96
C LYS A 20 -1.78 3.97 -8.39
N PRO A 21 -2.22 3.62 -9.62
CA PRO A 21 -3.61 3.86 -10.03
C PRO A 21 -4.61 3.02 -9.23
N LEU A 22 -4.17 1.88 -8.72
CA LEU A 22 -4.91 0.96 -7.87
C LEU A 22 -5.21 1.57 -6.49
N LEU A 23 -4.23 2.23 -5.88
CA LEU A 23 -4.38 2.98 -4.62
C LEU A 23 -5.11 4.31 -4.82
N SER A 24 -4.68 5.12 -5.80
CA SER A 24 -5.32 6.41 -6.12
C SER A 24 -6.76 6.27 -6.65
N GLY A 25 -7.17 5.08 -7.08
CA GLY A 25 -8.55 4.79 -7.45
C GLY A 25 -9.51 4.74 -6.26
N LYS A 26 -9.01 4.64 -5.03
CA LYS A 26 -9.84 4.64 -3.82
C LYS A 26 -9.99 6.04 -3.27
N LYS A 27 -11.25 6.48 -3.13
CA LYS A 27 -11.59 7.75 -2.48
C LYS A 27 -11.21 7.80 -1.00
N GLU A 28 -11.08 6.64 -0.38
CA GLU A 28 -10.84 6.52 1.06
C GLU A 28 -9.35 6.63 1.42
N ILE A 29 -8.46 6.49 0.42
CA ILE A 29 -7.03 6.69 0.56
C ILE A 29 -6.74 8.17 0.30
N GLU A 30 -6.25 8.87 1.32
CA GLU A 30 -5.86 10.27 1.22
C GLU A 30 -4.44 10.41 0.68
N GLU A 31 -3.51 9.63 1.22
CA GLU A 31 -2.11 9.66 0.82
C GLU A 31 -1.50 8.26 0.89
N TRP A 32 -0.48 7.99 0.10
CA TRP A 32 0.31 6.79 0.22
C TRP A 32 1.75 7.06 -0.20
N ASN A 33 2.70 6.34 0.39
CA ASN A 33 4.13 6.44 0.10
C ASN A 33 4.73 5.04 0.05
N PHE A 34 5.57 4.79 -0.96
CA PHE A 34 6.40 3.59 -1.01
C PHE A 34 7.83 3.95 -0.62
N ASP A 35 8.33 3.33 0.45
CA ASP A 35 9.73 3.40 0.83
C ASP A 35 10.51 2.36 0.03
N LEU A 36 11.02 2.80 -1.12
CA LEU A 36 11.93 2.03 -1.97
C LEU A 36 13.40 2.17 -1.54
N GLU A 37 13.70 3.11 -0.65
CA GLU A 37 15.06 3.33 -0.11
C GLU A 37 15.40 2.33 1.01
N ASP A 38 14.39 1.85 1.74
CA ASP A 38 14.53 0.78 2.72
C ASP A 38 14.47 -0.60 2.06
N CYS A 39 15.31 -1.51 2.54
CA CYS A 39 15.30 -2.91 2.12
C CYS A 39 14.00 -3.63 2.48
N ASP A 40 13.18 -3.03 3.34
CA ASP A 40 11.94 -3.60 3.86
C ASP A 40 10.72 -3.35 2.96
N HIS A 41 10.86 -2.58 1.87
CA HIS A 41 9.82 -2.40 0.84
C HIS A 41 8.44 -2.03 1.41
N ILE A 42 8.46 -1.01 2.27
CA ILE A 42 7.30 -0.61 3.08
C ILE A 42 6.37 0.31 2.27
N LEU A 43 5.08 0.03 2.33
CA LEU A 43 4.01 0.91 1.86
C LEU A 43 3.31 1.53 3.05
N ARG A 44 3.34 2.86 3.12
CA ARG A 44 2.60 3.63 4.11
C ARG A 44 1.37 4.23 3.45
N VAL A 45 0.19 3.95 3.97
CA VAL A 45 -1.08 4.48 3.46
C VAL A 45 -1.75 5.30 4.55
N VAL A 46 -2.10 6.53 4.23
CA VAL A 46 -2.93 7.41 5.03
C VAL A 46 -4.33 7.37 4.45
N SER A 47 -5.28 6.96 5.27
CA SER A 47 -6.68 6.82 4.86
C SER A 47 -7.62 7.27 5.96
N ASP A 48 -8.89 7.41 5.61
CA ASP A 48 -9.92 7.64 6.61
C ASP A 48 -10.13 6.39 7.49
N ASP A 49 -10.81 6.54 8.63
CA ASP A 49 -10.98 5.48 9.63
C ASP A 49 -11.78 4.28 9.11
N GLU A 50 -12.52 4.46 8.02
CA GLU A 50 -13.35 3.43 7.40
C GLU A 50 -12.55 2.44 6.53
N VAL A 51 -11.28 2.73 6.19
CA VAL A 51 -10.47 1.83 5.36
C VAL A 51 -9.99 0.62 6.12
N SER A 52 -10.36 -0.56 5.61
CA SER A 52 -9.84 -1.81 6.13
C SER A 52 -8.48 -2.14 5.49
N PRO A 53 -7.44 -2.43 6.28
CA PRO A 53 -6.11 -2.82 5.75
C PRO A 53 -6.20 -4.02 4.81
N ARG A 54 -7.11 -4.95 5.12
CA ARG A 54 -7.42 -6.12 4.32
C ARG A 54 -7.84 -5.83 2.88
N GLN A 55 -8.48 -4.68 2.63
CA GLN A 55 -8.81 -4.27 1.27
C GLN A 55 -7.56 -3.90 0.49
N ILE A 56 -6.59 -3.24 1.12
CA ILE A 56 -5.32 -2.86 0.50
C ILE A 56 -4.48 -4.11 0.23
N GLU A 57 -4.43 -5.04 1.20
CA GLU A 57 -3.75 -6.33 1.04
C GLU A 57 -4.29 -7.12 -0.16
N LEU A 58 -5.61 -7.27 -0.26
CA LEU A 58 -6.25 -7.96 -1.39
C LEU A 58 -5.92 -7.30 -2.72
N LEU A 59 -5.94 -5.97 -2.76
CA LEU A 59 -5.77 -5.20 -3.98
C LEU A 59 -4.34 -5.31 -4.54
N LEU A 60 -3.34 -5.31 -3.66
CA LEU A 60 -1.96 -5.60 -4.06
C LEU A 60 -1.79 -7.07 -4.46
N ASN A 61 -2.41 -8.01 -3.74
CA ASN A 61 -2.37 -9.44 -4.09
C ASN A 61 -3.00 -9.70 -5.48
N GLU A 62 -4.12 -9.04 -5.82
CA GLU A 62 -4.75 -9.12 -7.14
C GLU A 62 -3.85 -8.56 -8.25
N ALA A 63 -3.02 -7.56 -7.93
CA ALA A 63 -2.01 -7.02 -8.83
C ALA A 63 -0.76 -7.93 -8.95
N GLY A 64 -0.67 -9.00 -8.18
CA GLY A 64 0.45 -9.93 -8.16
C GLY A 64 1.57 -9.56 -7.19
N PHE A 65 1.32 -8.64 -6.25
CA PHE A 65 2.26 -8.22 -5.22
C PHE A 65 1.84 -8.76 -3.86
N THR A 66 2.79 -9.29 -3.10
CA THR A 66 2.56 -9.61 -1.69
C THR A 66 2.39 -8.31 -0.92
N CYS A 67 1.36 -8.25 -0.09
CA CYS A 67 1.07 -7.13 0.81
C CYS A 67 0.55 -7.70 2.11
N GLU A 68 1.23 -7.38 3.20
CA GLU A 68 0.89 -7.81 4.55
C GLU A 68 0.90 -6.59 5.47
N GLU A 69 -0.17 -6.40 6.23
CA GLU A 69 -0.21 -5.34 7.24
C GLU A 69 0.84 -5.59 8.33
N LEU A 70 1.59 -4.54 8.68
CA LEU A 70 2.52 -4.54 9.80
C LEU A 70 1.87 -3.86 11.01
N PRO A 71 1.34 -4.62 11.97
CA PRO A 71 0.88 -4.06 13.24
C PRO A 71 2.08 -3.55 14.04
N TYR A 72 2.01 -2.28 14.45
CA TYR A 72 2.99 -1.62 15.32
C TYR A 72 2.56 -1.67 16.79
#